data_AF-A0A2N1QHX1-F1
#
_entry.id   AF-A0A2N1QHX1-F1
#
_cell.length_a   1.000
_cell.length_b   1.000
_cell.length_c   1.000
_cell.angle_alpha   90.00
_cell.angle_beta   90.00
_cell.angle_gamma   90.00
#
_symmetry.space_group_name_H-M   'P 1'
#
loop_
_entity.id
_entity.type
_entity.pdbx_description
1 polymer ?
#
loop_
_entity_poly.entity_id
_entity_poly.type
_entity_poly.pdbx_seq_one_letter_code
_entity_poly.pdbx_strand_id
1 'polypeptide(L)'
;MRNKMFFLSLVFILSIILIACQTNDTPSFNLGTGTSEDPFIIETFDDLYKLSSTTKYYYELKNDIVNTFDKTIDSSVGDFYGVIDGNNYMIYGLKIINLHRYSDKENDDLYVGLFGMMKSGSYIHDLRLVNEVVSVDYDQFGYIGSLAGYMEEDSKIEDISVNGVMEVNIKDGTIGGVIGTGEYLKNVYTDIDMTIISRGNALSIGGIVGYNNEYLGYGNAYGKIRIEDGLYPEFGNDYYSIGGVVGIADGEVKNCQNSTDIIFELDELNDSMNSHIGGIVGGLYGDLAYSMSDGNITAISNGVVMAGGLSGFIYDDGLVHNSLALSVIVFIGGHENDEHIGGVVGFTSDIASAYELYYSQEVGVLKAIGNHENSELVSIEDHTQNYYLNGIGLDYLNGQFIFEEGKLPRIIPDLKLG
;
A
#
# COMPACT_ATOMS: atom_id res chain seq x y z
N MET A 1 -44.22 -9.83 -52.16
CA MET A 1 -44.64 -9.72 -50.73
C MET A 1 -44.13 -10.86 -49.87
N ARG A 2 -44.43 -12.15 -50.16
CA ARG A 2 -44.13 -13.30 -49.27
C ARG A 2 -42.71 -13.33 -48.68
N ASN A 3 -41.66 -13.08 -49.47
CA ASN A 3 -40.27 -13.12 -48.99
C ASN A 3 -39.90 -11.97 -48.04
N LYS A 4 -40.58 -10.80 -48.11
CA LYS A 4 -40.32 -9.68 -47.17
C LYS A 4 -40.92 -9.94 -45.78
N MET A 5 -42.07 -10.61 -45.69
CA MET A 5 -42.63 -11.05 -44.41
C MET A 5 -41.75 -12.10 -43.72
N PHE A 6 -41.19 -13.04 -44.48
CA PHE A 6 -40.34 -14.09 -43.91
C PHE A 6 -39.04 -13.52 -43.33
N PHE A 7 -38.42 -12.55 -44.01
CA PHE A 7 -37.22 -11.87 -43.52
C PHE A 7 -37.50 -11.03 -42.26
N LEU A 8 -38.63 -10.32 -42.21
CA LEU A 8 -39.03 -9.53 -41.04
C LEU A 8 -39.31 -10.43 -39.82
N SER A 9 -39.95 -11.58 -40.02
CA SER A 9 -40.16 -12.59 -38.97
C SER A 9 -38.85 -13.15 -38.43
N LEU A 10 -37.88 -13.44 -39.32
CA LEU A 10 -36.59 -14.00 -38.92
C LEU A 10 -35.79 -13.00 -38.07
N VAL A 11 -35.76 -11.72 -38.48
CA VAL A 11 -35.09 -10.65 -37.71
C VAL A 11 -35.74 -10.46 -36.34
N PHE A 12 -37.08 -10.50 -36.25
CA PHE A 12 -37.80 -10.33 -34.98
C PHE A 12 -37.53 -11.49 -34.00
N ILE A 13 -37.47 -12.72 -34.52
CA ILE A 13 -37.09 -13.91 -33.73
C ILE A 13 -35.63 -13.81 -33.29
N LEU A 14 -34.71 -13.37 -34.16
CA LEU A 14 -33.30 -13.20 -33.82
C LEU A 14 -33.10 -12.13 -32.73
N SER A 15 -33.84 -11.02 -32.78
CA SER A 15 -33.79 -9.99 -31.72
C SER A 15 -34.37 -10.48 -30.38
N ILE A 16 -35.40 -11.32 -30.39
CA ILE A 16 -35.94 -11.92 -29.15
C ILE A 16 -34.93 -12.91 -28.56
N ILE A 17 -34.23 -13.70 -29.39
CA ILE A 17 -33.18 -14.61 -28.93
C ILE A 17 -31.97 -13.84 -28.38
N LEU A 18 -31.56 -12.73 -29.01
CA LEU A 18 -30.49 -11.85 -28.50
C LEU A 18 -30.83 -11.23 -27.14
N ILE A 19 -32.08 -10.81 -26.92
CA ILE A 19 -32.52 -10.28 -25.61
C ILE A 19 -32.59 -11.40 -24.57
N ALA A 20 -33.00 -12.62 -24.95
CA ALA A 20 -33.03 -13.78 -24.05
C ALA A 20 -31.64 -14.39 -23.75
N CYS A 21 -30.58 -13.92 -24.42
CA CYS A 21 -29.21 -14.39 -24.25
C CYS A 21 -28.34 -13.44 -23.40
N GLN A 22 -28.90 -12.32 -22.92
CA GLN A 22 -28.32 -11.52 -21.84
C GLN A 22 -28.95 -11.94 -20.51
N THR A 23 -28.47 -13.05 -19.96
CA THR A 23 -28.60 -13.31 -18.53
C THR A 23 -27.67 -12.36 -17.80
N ASN A 24 -28.16 -11.17 -17.48
CA ASN A 24 -27.57 -10.36 -16.43
C ASN A 24 -27.78 -11.14 -15.13
N ASP A 25 -26.78 -11.93 -14.75
CA ASP A 25 -26.76 -12.67 -13.48
C ASP A 25 -26.55 -11.67 -12.34
N THR A 26 -27.61 -10.92 -12.03
CA THR A 26 -27.70 -10.06 -10.85
C THR A 26 -27.38 -10.90 -9.62
N PRO A 27 -26.38 -10.53 -8.80
CA PRO A 27 -26.03 -11.26 -7.59
C PRO A 27 -27.23 -11.49 -6.67
N SER A 28 -27.38 -12.71 -6.17
CA SER A 28 -28.53 -13.09 -5.32
C SER A 28 -28.21 -12.92 -3.84
N PHE A 29 -28.55 -11.73 -3.32
CA PHE A 29 -28.57 -11.41 -1.89
C PHE A 29 -29.96 -11.62 -1.29
N ASN A 30 -30.04 -11.79 0.03
CA ASN A 30 -31.31 -11.96 0.75
C ASN A 30 -32.10 -10.65 0.84
N LEU A 31 -31.39 -9.53 0.89
CA LEU A 31 -31.90 -8.18 1.16
C LEU A 31 -31.24 -7.17 0.22
N GLY A 32 -32.00 -6.14 -0.16
CA GLY A 32 -31.58 -5.11 -1.10
C GLY A 32 -31.78 -5.47 -2.57
N THR A 33 -31.65 -4.46 -3.43
CA THR A 33 -31.71 -4.59 -4.90
C THR A 33 -30.41 -4.14 -5.59
N GLY A 34 -29.40 -3.76 -4.81
CA GLY A 34 -28.08 -3.34 -5.31
C GLY A 34 -28.05 -1.91 -5.86
N THR A 35 -29.07 -1.11 -5.60
CA THR A 35 -29.13 0.31 -5.96
C THR A 35 -28.63 1.18 -4.82
N SER A 36 -28.23 2.42 -5.10
CA SER A 36 -27.75 3.38 -4.08
C SER A 36 -28.75 3.63 -2.94
N GLU A 37 -30.05 3.53 -3.24
CA GLU A 37 -31.16 3.77 -2.31
C GLU A 37 -31.64 2.48 -1.60
N ASP A 38 -31.19 1.32 -2.06
CA ASP A 38 -31.53 -0.02 -1.55
C ASP A 38 -30.37 -1.00 -1.84
N PRO A 39 -29.23 -0.83 -1.14
CA PRO A 39 -28.01 -1.61 -1.38
C PRO A 39 -28.19 -3.06 -0.98
N PHE A 40 -27.44 -3.96 -1.60
CA PHE A 40 -27.37 -5.36 -1.20
C PHE A 40 -26.73 -5.48 0.19
N ILE A 41 -27.38 -6.20 1.10
CA ILE A 41 -26.87 -6.34 2.47
C ILE A 41 -25.97 -7.56 2.56
N ILE A 42 -24.73 -7.34 2.98
CA ILE A 42 -23.77 -8.38 3.32
C ILE A 42 -24.07 -8.82 4.76
N GLU A 43 -24.62 -10.02 4.95
CA GLU A 43 -24.99 -10.57 6.26
C GLU A 43 -24.01 -11.66 6.73
N THR A 44 -23.41 -12.40 5.78
CA THR A 44 -22.60 -13.59 6.02
C THR A 44 -21.29 -13.59 5.24
N PHE A 45 -20.33 -14.42 5.67
CA PHE A 45 -19.07 -14.61 4.95
C PHE A 45 -19.27 -15.15 3.53
N ASP A 46 -20.35 -15.89 3.29
CA ASP A 46 -20.66 -16.48 1.97
C ASP A 46 -21.22 -15.45 0.99
N ASP A 47 -21.65 -14.28 1.48
CA ASP A 47 -22.07 -13.17 0.63
C ASP A 47 -20.87 -12.46 -0.02
N LEU A 48 -19.65 -12.58 0.55
CA LEU A 48 -18.44 -11.99 -0.02
C LEU A 48 -18.11 -12.57 -1.41
N TYR A 49 -18.36 -13.87 -1.62
CA TYR A 49 -18.18 -14.54 -2.91
C TYR A 49 -19.19 -14.10 -4.00
N LYS A 50 -20.18 -13.26 -3.64
CA LYS A 50 -21.16 -12.70 -4.57
C LYS A 50 -20.81 -11.29 -5.06
N LEU A 51 -19.73 -10.70 -4.53
CA LEU A 51 -19.32 -9.33 -4.83
C LEU A 51 -18.63 -9.17 -6.19
N SER A 52 -18.06 -10.27 -6.72
CA SER A 52 -17.58 -10.33 -8.10
C SER A 52 -18.76 -10.27 -9.07
N SER A 53 -18.84 -9.14 -9.77
CA SER A 53 -19.85 -8.88 -10.79
C SER A 53 -19.32 -7.86 -11.78
N THR A 54 -19.58 -8.05 -13.08
CA THR A 54 -19.23 -7.10 -14.14
C THR A 54 -20.13 -5.85 -14.18
N THR A 55 -21.01 -5.69 -13.18
CA THR A 55 -21.96 -4.58 -13.07
C THR A 55 -21.76 -3.87 -11.73
N LYS A 56 -21.78 -2.54 -11.75
CA LYS A 56 -21.70 -1.70 -10.55
C LYS A 56 -22.99 -1.82 -9.73
N TYR A 57 -22.87 -2.36 -8.52
CA TYR A 57 -23.90 -2.42 -7.49
C TYR A 57 -23.42 -1.73 -6.21
N TYR A 58 -24.36 -1.40 -5.33
CA TYR A 58 -24.11 -0.86 -4.00
C TYR A 58 -24.34 -1.95 -2.95
N TYR A 59 -23.44 -2.02 -1.97
CA TYR A 59 -23.40 -3.01 -0.91
C TYR A 59 -23.24 -2.32 0.45
N GLU A 60 -23.83 -2.89 1.50
CA GLU A 60 -23.76 -2.36 2.87
C GLU A 60 -23.54 -3.50 3.88
N LEU A 61 -22.63 -3.32 4.84
CA LEU A 61 -22.54 -4.19 6.01
C LEU A 61 -23.51 -3.71 7.09
N LYS A 62 -24.26 -4.64 7.69
CA LYS A 62 -25.17 -4.37 8.82
C LYS A 62 -24.79 -5.10 10.12
N ASN A 63 -23.73 -5.89 10.08
CA ASN A 63 -23.14 -6.59 11.21
C ASN A 63 -21.68 -6.96 10.88
N ASP A 64 -20.90 -7.28 11.91
CA ASP A 64 -19.59 -7.90 11.71
C ASP A 64 -19.74 -9.25 10.97
N ILE A 65 -18.84 -9.50 10.02
CA ILE A 65 -18.78 -10.70 9.20
C ILE A 65 -17.64 -11.57 9.72
N VAL A 66 -17.91 -12.84 10.06
CA VAL A 66 -16.91 -13.71 10.72
C VAL A 66 -16.68 -14.98 9.93
N ASN A 67 -15.41 -15.30 9.64
CA ASN A 67 -14.99 -16.55 8.99
C ASN A 67 -15.08 -17.76 9.95
N THR A 68 -16.28 -18.10 10.38
CA THR A 68 -16.54 -19.15 11.38
C THR A 68 -16.16 -20.58 10.94
N PHE A 69 -15.80 -20.79 9.68
CA PHE A 69 -15.53 -22.10 9.09
C PHE A 69 -14.09 -22.24 8.54
N ASP A 70 -13.18 -21.31 8.83
CA ASP A 70 -11.81 -21.27 8.28
C ASP A 70 -11.79 -21.39 6.74
N LYS A 71 -12.76 -20.72 6.09
CA LYS A 71 -12.87 -20.70 4.62
C LYS A 71 -11.69 -19.94 4.04
N THR A 72 -11.13 -20.51 2.99
CA THR A 72 -10.01 -19.95 2.25
C THR A 72 -10.55 -19.31 0.97
N ILE A 73 -10.12 -18.09 0.68
CA ILE A 73 -10.31 -17.40 -0.59
C ILE A 73 -9.07 -17.70 -1.45
N ASP A 74 -9.28 -18.25 -2.65
CA ASP A 74 -8.18 -18.52 -3.58
C ASP A 74 -7.83 -17.23 -4.35
N SER A 75 -6.76 -16.58 -3.92
CA SER A 75 -6.24 -15.29 -4.41
C SER A 75 -7.17 -14.09 -4.23
N SER A 76 -8.44 -14.16 -4.65
CA SER A 76 -9.48 -13.16 -4.36
C SER A 76 -10.91 -13.69 -4.56
N VAL A 77 -11.93 -12.90 -4.21
CA VAL A 77 -13.32 -13.20 -4.62
C VAL A 77 -13.62 -12.80 -6.07
N GLY A 78 -12.67 -12.14 -6.76
CA GLY A 78 -12.78 -11.62 -8.13
C GLY A 78 -12.67 -10.10 -8.21
N ASP A 79 -13.00 -9.55 -9.39
CA ASP A 79 -12.97 -8.11 -9.68
C ASP A 79 -14.17 -7.36 -9.08
N PHE A 80 -13.93 -6.14 -8.59
CA PHE A 80 -14.93 -5.31 -7.92
C PHE A 80 -15.25 -4.03 -8.68
N TYR A 81 -16.51 -3.90 -9.10
CA TYR A 81 -17.03 -2.73 -9.84
C TYR A 81 -17.95 -1.84 -8.98
N GLY A 82 -18.15 -2.20 -7.70
CA GLY A 82 -19.26 -1.70 -6.87
C GLY A 82 -18.95 -0.49 -6.00
N VAL A 83 -19.84 -0.26 -5.03
CA VAL A 83 -19.60 0.56 -3.84
C VAL A 83 -19.87 -0.29 -2.60
N ILE A 84 -18.95 -0.35 -1.63
CA ILE A 84 -19.17 -0.95 -0.31
C ILE A 84 -19.14 0.15 0.75
N ASP A 85 -20.25 0.26 1.47
CA ASP A 85 -20.31 0.92 2.78
C ASP A 85 -20.10 -0.14 3.88
N GLY A 86 -18.93 -0.11 4.52
CA GLY A 86 -18.59 -0.99 5.63
C GLY A 86 -19.32 -0.62 6.93
N ASN A 87 -19.88 0.59 7.02
CA ASN A 87 -20.66 1.10 8.17
C ASN A 87 -19.94 0.89 9.52
N ASN A 88 -18.61 0.98 9.49
CA ASN A 88 -17.67 0.71 10.58
C ASN A 88 -17.71 -0.72 11.17
N TYR A 89 -18.36 -1.68 10.51
CA TYR A 89 -18.27 -3.10 10.86
C TYR A 89 -16.95 -3.72 10.39
N MET A 90 -16.61 -4.88 10.97
CA MET A 90 -15.43 -5.64 10.57
C MET A 90 -15.76 -6.89 9.76
N ILE A 91 -14.84 -7.28 8.88
CA ILE A 91 -14.70 -8.66 8.42
C ILE A 91 -13.56 -9.27 9.24
N TYR A 92 -13.83 -10.38 9.91
CA TYR A 92 -12.90 -11.05 10.82
C TYR A 92 -12.41 -12.38 10.24
N GLY A 93 -11.09 -12.51 10.11
CA GLY A 93 -10.40 -13.75 9.79
C GLY A 93 -10.48 -14.13 8.31
N LEU A 94 -10.34 -13.20 7.37
CA LEU A 94 -10.12 -13.60 5.98
C LEU A 94 -8.79 -14.34 5.88
N LYS A 95 -8.78 -15.31 4.97
CA LYS A 95 -7.64 -16.19 4.70
C LYS A 95 -7.50 -16.29 3.19
N ILE A 96 -6.59 -15.49 2.66
CA ILE A 96 -6.43 -15.27 1.24
C ILE A 96 -5.10 -15.91 0.85
N ILE A 97 -5.15 -17.00 0.07
CA ILE A 97 -3.94 -17.71 -0.36
C ILE A 97 -4.04 -18.02 -1.84
N ASN A 98 -2.92 -18.06 -2.57
CA ASN A 98 -2.95 -18.60 -3.92
C ASN A 98 -2.80 -20.14 -3.88
N LEU A 99 -3.78 -20.87 -4.41
CA LEU A 99 -3.69 -22.34 -4.47
C LEU A 99 -2.75 -22.84 -5.59
N HIS A 100 -2.33 -21.93 -6.47
CA HIS A 100 -1.55 -22.21 -7.66
C HIS A 100 -0.26 -21.38 -7.69
N ARG A 101 0.88 -22.05 -7.49
CA ARG A 101 2.22 -21.43 -7.54
C ARG A 101 2.67 -21.06 -8.94
N TYR A 102 2.18 -21.78 -9.94
CA TYR A 102 2.54 -21.67 -11.35
C TYR A 102 1.27 -21.36 -12.15
N SER A 103 1.33 -20.39 -13.06
CA SER A 103 0.32 -20.27 -14.12
C SER A 103 0.70 -21.12 -15.33
N ASP A 104 -0.31 -21.72 -15.97
CA ASP A 104 -0.19 -22.35 -17.29
C ASP A 104 0.01 -21.31 -18.42
N LYS A 105 -0.06 -20.01 -18.12
CA LYS A 105 0.23 -18.91 -19.06
C LYS A 105 1.59 -18.26 -18.76
N GLU A 106 2.26 -17.86 -19.82
CA GLU A 106 3.48 -17.04 -19.78
C GLU A 106 3.10 -15.57 -19.56
N ASN A 107 3.62 -14.95 -18.49
CA ASN A 107 3.27 -13.60 -18.02
C ASN A 107 1.79 -13.48 -17.58
N ASP A 108 1.40 -14.29 -16.60
CA ASP A 108 0.10 -14.18 -15.92
C ASP A 108 0.33 -13.45 -14.58
N ASP A 109 -0.08 -12.19 -14.50
CA ASP A 109 0.06 -11.41 -13.26
C ASP A 109 -0.93 -11.92 -12.20
N LEU A 110 -0.45 -12.16 -10.98
CA LEU A 110 -1.30 -12.57 -9.87
C LEU A 110 -1.89 -11.34 -9.16
N TYR A 111 -3.20 -11.34 -8.90
CA TYR A 111 -3.88 -10.29 -8.15
C TYR A 111 -4.46 -10.87 -6.85
N VAL A 112 -3.92 -10.44 -5.70
CA VAL A 112 -4.25 -10.98 -4.37
C VAL A 112 -4.84 -9.91 -3.47
N GLY A 113 -5.96 -10.26 -2.82
CA GLY A 113 -6.68 -9.47 -1.83
C GLY A 113 -8.11 -9.96 -1.68
N LEU A 114 -8.93 -9.32 -0.86
CA LEU A 114 -10.37 -9.60 -0.87
C LEU A 114 -10.90 -9.48 -2.30
N PHE A 115 -10.45 -8.47 -3.05
CA PHE A 115 -10.65 -8.31 -4.48
C PHE A 115 -9.35 -8.48 -5.26
N GLY A 116 -9.44 -8.99 -6.50
CA GLY A 116 -8.28 -9.05 -7.39
C GLY A 116 -7.96 -7.64 -7.89
N MET A 117 -8.90 -7.09 -8.65
CA MET A 117 -8.86 -5.69 -9.09
C MET A 117 -10.07 -4.90 -8.57
N MET A 118 -9.84 -3.72 -8.01
CA MET A 118 -10.83 -2.66 -7.89
C MET A 118 -10.91 -1.91 -9.21
N LYS A 119 -12.05 -1.99 -9.89
CA LYS A 119 -12.24 -1.46 -11.24
C LYS A 119 -12.56 0.03 -11.21
N SER A 120 -12.39 0.69 -12.35
CA SER A 120 -12.53 2.15 -12.46
C SER A 120 -13.85 2.66 -11.87
N GLY A 121 -13.75 3.67 -11.00
CA GLY A 121 -14.89 4.26 -10.29
C GLY A 121 -15.53 3.37 -9.22
N SER A 122 -14.91 2.26 -8.80
CA SER A 122 -15.32 1.50 -7.60
C SER A 122 -14.91 2.23 -6.31
N TYR A 123 -15.62 1.97 -5.21
CA TYR A 123 -15.40 2.67 -3.94
C TYR A 123 -15.64 1.74 -2.75
N ILE A 124 -14.76 1.77 -1.75
CA ILE A 124 -14.92 1.03 -0.49
C ILE A 124 -14.63 1.99 0.65
N HIS A 125 -15.52 2.06 1.65
CA HIS A 125 -15.30 2.90 2.82
C HIS A 125 -15.80 2.32 4.13
N ASP A 126 -15.36 2.91 5.25
CA ASP A 126 -15.80 2.59 6.61
C ASP A 126 -15.66 1.08 6.96
N LEU A 127 -14.61 0.42 6.46
CA LEU A 127 -14.44 -1.04 6.53
C LEU A 127 -13.19 -1.44 7.31
N ARG A 128 -13.34 -2.46 8.17
CA ARG A 128 -12.26 -2.98 9.00
C ARG A 128 -11.97 -4.45 8.66
N LEU A 129 -10.75 -4.79 8.27
CA LEU A 129 -10.30 -6.16 8.06
C LEU A 129 -9.46 -6.58 9.27
N VAL A 130 -9.85 -7.63 9.99
CA VAL A 130 -9.35 -7.92 11.34
C VAL A 130 -8.88 -9.37 11.46
N ASN A 131 -7.65 -9.55 11.96
CA ASN A 131 -6.98 -10.86 12.09
C ASN A 131 -6.87 -11.57 10.72
N GLU A 132 -6.40 -10.82 9.74
CA GLU A 132 -6.25 -11.25 8.35
C GLU A 132 -5.02 -12.15 8.16
N VAL A 133 -5.10 -13.10 7.24
CA VAL A 133 -3.97 -13.91 6.81
C VAL A 133 -3.88 -13.90 5.30
N VAL A 134 -2.82 -13.29 4.76
CA VAL A 134 -2.46 -13.38 3.34
C VAL A 134 -1.23 -14.28 3.20
N SER A 135 -1.28 -15.33 2.38
CA SER A 135 -0.16 -16.25 2.18
C SER A 135 0.02 -16.57 0.70
N VAL A 136 1.13 -16.12 0.11
CA VAL A 136 1.40 -16.20 -1.32
C VAL A 136 2.70 -16.95 -1.59
N ASP A 137 2.66 -17.97 -2.45
CA ASP A 137 3.84 -18.59 -3.08
C ASP A 137 3.65 -18.58 -4.59
N TYR A 138 4.29 -17.65 -5.31
CA TYR A 138 4.14 -17.48 -6.76
C TYR A 138 5.49 -17.32 -7.47
N ASP A 139 5.57 -17.62 -8.76
CA ASP A 139 6.83 -17.59 -9.53
C ASP A 139 6.90 -16.55 -10.65
N GLN A 140 5.87 -15.73 -10.82
CA GLN A 140 5.84 -14.59 -11.73
C GLN A 140 5.56 -13.28 -10.97
N PHE A 141 5.12 -12.23 -11.68
CA PHE A 141 4.77 -10.94 -11.08
C PHE A 141 3.45 -11.01 -10.30
N GLY A 142 3.31 -10.22 -9.24
CA GLY A 142 2.05 -10.13 -8.50
C GLY A 142 1.78 -8.79 -7.84
N TYR A 143 0.50 -8.47 -7.72
CA TYR A 143 -0.07 -7.32 -7.06
C TYR A 143 -0.81 -7.82 -5.80
N ILE A 144 -0.28 -7.52 -4.61
CA ILE A 144 -0.70 -8.16 -3.36
C ILE A 144 -1.11 -7.12 -2.33
N GLY A 145 -2.36 -7.20 -1.87
CA GLY A 145 -2.90 -6.45 -0.74
C GLY A 145 -3.83 -7.31 0.11
N SER A 146 -4.23 -6.84 1.30
CA SER A 146 -5.30 -7.52 2.06
C SER A 146 -6.69 -7.20 1.48
N LEU A 147 -6.91 -5.95 1.04
CA LEU A 147 -8.19 -5.50 0.47
C LEU A 147 -8.24 -5.70 -1.04
N ALA A 148 -7.21 -5.29 -1.78
CA ALA A 148 -7.13 -5.51 -3.22
C ALA A 148 -5.70 -5.65 -3.75
N GLY A 149 -5.52 -6.43 -4.81
CA GLY A 149 -4.24 -6.47 -5.52
C GLY A 149 -3.97 -5.16 -6.26
N TYR A 150 -4.92 -4.74 -7.11
CA TYR A 150 -4.74 -3.59 -8.00
C TYR A 150 -5.97 -2.66 -7.99
N MET A 151 -5.74 -1.36 -8.02
CA MET A 151 -6.75 -0.30 -8.20
C MET A 151 -6.62 0.31 -9.60
N GLU A 152 -7.71 0.36 -10.36
CA GLU A 152 -7.79 1.11 -11.63
C GLU A 152 -8.14 2.58 -11.38
N GLU A 153 -7.73 3.46 -12.30
CA GLU A 153 -8.05 4.90 -12.37
C GLU A 153 -9.51 5.21 -11.94
N ASP A 154 -9.70 6.28 -11.16
CA ASP A 154 -10.95 6.67 -10.49
C ASP A 154 -11.43 5.74 -9.33
N SER A 155 -10.82 4.59 -9.07
CA SER A 155 -11.18 3.77 -7.89
C SER A 155 -10.61 4.33 -6.59
N LYS A 156 -11.34 4.15 -5.47
CA LYS A 156 -11.05 4.84 -4.21
C LYS A 156 -11.24 3.96 -2.98
N ILE A 157 -10.45 4.19 -1.94
CA ILE A 157 -10.73 3.71 -0.59
C ILE A 157 -10.62 4.86 0.43
N GLU A 158 -11.57 4.94 1.35
CA GLU A 158 -11.56 5.90 2.47
C GLU A 158 -11.87 5.17 3.80
N ASP A 159 -11.28 5.61 4.92
CA ASP A 159 -11.65 5.12 6.26
C ASP A 159 -11.53 3.58 6.43
N ILE A 160 -10.38 3.03 6.02
CA ILE A 160 -10.07 1.59 6.05
C ILE A 160 -9.08 1.28 7.18
N SER A 161 -9.29 0.18 7.90
CA SER A 161 -8.27 -0.37 8.81
C SER A 161 -8.01 -1.85 8.55
N VAL A 162 -6.76 -2.26 8.48
CA VAL A 162 -6.35 -3.67 8.31
C VAL A 162 -5.40 -4.09 9.43
N ASN A 163 -5.61 -5.27 10.01
CA ASN A 163 -4.62 -5.90 10.89
C ASN A 163 -4.49 -7.41 10.64
N GLY A 164 -3.28 -7.95 10.71
CA GLY A 164 -3.05 -9.36 10.40
C GLY A 164 -1.59 -9.73 10.15
N VAL A 165 -1.38 -10.73 9.30
CA VAL A 165 -0.06 -11.18 8.83
C VAL A 165 -0.05 -11.40 7.32
N MET A 166 1.10 -11.15 6.68
CA MET A 166 1.35 -11.52 5.29
C MET A 166 2.63 -12.35 5.18
N GLU A 167 2.54 -13.50 4.52
CA GLU A 167 3.70 -14.32 4.13
C GLU A 167 3.75 -14.34 2.60
N VAL A 168 4.73 -13.67 1.98
CA VAL A 168 4.81 -13.54 0.51
C VAL A 168 6.13 -14.10 0.00
N ASN A 169 6.06 -15.07 -0.90
CA ASN A 169 7.21 -15.68 -1.53
C ASN A 169 7.04 -15.61 -3.06
N ILE A 170 7.58 -14.56 -3.66
CA ILE A 170 7.28 -14.15 -5.05
C ILE A 170 8.56 -13.89 -5.85
N LYS A 171 8.45 -13.86 -7.17
CA LYS A 171 9.55 -13.44 -8.04
C LYS A 171 9.72 -11.93 -8.03
N ASP A 172 8.73 -11.21 -8.56
CA ASP A 172 8.71 -9.75 -8.64
C ASP A 172 7.27 -9.25 -8.31
N GLY A 173 7.05 -7.97 -7.98
CA GLY A 173 5.70 -7.52 -7.64
C GLY A 173 5.56 -6.23 -6.83
N THR A 174 4.31 -5.86 -6.56
CA THR A 174 3.92 -4.80 -5.62
C THR A 174 3.17 -5.41 -4.43
N ILE A 175 3.58 -5.08 -3.22
CA ILE A 175 3.09 -5.66 -1.96
C ILE A 175 2.74 -4.51 -1.02
N GLY A 176 1.48 -4.41 -0.61
CA GLY A 176 1.05 -3.48 0.43
C GLY A 176 0.20 -4.16 1.49
N GLY A 177 0.23 -3.66 2.72
CA GLY A 177 -0.63 -4.20 3.79
C GLY A 177 -2.14 -4.13 3.45
N VAL A 178 -2.56 -3.13 2.66
CA VAL A 178 -3.94 -2.97 2.19
C VAL A 178 -4.06 -3.21 0.69
N ILE A 179 -3.19 -2.59 -0.12
CA ILE A 179 -3.30 -2.54 -1.59
C ILE A 179 -1.94 -2.85 -2.24
N GLY A 180 -1.87 -3.69 -3.27
CA GLY A 180 -0.64 -3.88 -4.05
C GLY A 180 -0.26 -2.62 -4.84
N THR A 181 -1.10 -2.22 -5.79
CA THR A 181 -0.99 -0.94 -6.53
C THR A 181 -2.27 -0.12 -6.37
N GLY A 182 -2.14 1.13 -5.92
CA GLY A 182 -3.22 1.97 -5.44
C GLY A 182 -3.35 3.31 -6.17
N GLU A 183 -4.58 3.82 -6.26
CA GLU A 183 -4.92 5.13 -6.84
C GLU A 183 -5.20 6.16 -5.74
N TYR A 184 -6.47 6.29 -5.31
CA TYR A 184 -6.89 7.20 -4.24
C TYR A 184 -7.13 6.47 -2.91
N LEU A 185 -6.26 6.72 -1.93
CA LEU A 185 -6.31 6.16 -0.58
C LEU A 185 -6.39 7.29 0.45
N LYS A 186 -7.34 7.22 1.40
CA LYS A 186 -7.45 8.24 2.45
C LYS A 186 -7.89 7.68 3.81
N ASN A 187 -7.28 8.18 4.89
CA ASN A 187 -7.50 7.73 6.27
C ASN A 187 -7.40 6.20 6.40
N VAL A 188 -6.23 5.65 6.03
CA VAL A 188 -5.96 4.22 6.01
C VAL A 188 -5.06 3.85 7.18
N TYR A 189 -5.44 2.83 7.94
CA TYR A 189 -4.68 2.30 9.07
C TYR A 189 -4.21 0.87 8.81
N THR A 190 -2.96 0.56 9.16
CA THR A 190 -2.39 -0.79 9.07
C THR A 190 -1.62 -1.17 10.31
N ASP A 191 -1.82 -2.39 10.80
CA ASP A 191 -1.01 -3.05 11.83
C ASP A 191 -0.77 -4.50 11.39
N ILE A 192 0.27 -4.68 10.57
CA ILE A 192 0.49 -5.92 9.82
C ILE A 192 1.97 -6.35 9.87
N ASP A 193 2.21 -7.61 10.23
CA ASP A 193 3.53 -8.23 10.16
C ASP A 193 3.68 -8.91 8.77
N MET A 194 4.55 -8.36 7.92
CA MET A 194 4.90 -8.90 6.61
C MET A 194 6.25 -9.62 6.66
N THR A 195 6.28 -10.86 6.17
CA THR A 195 7.53 -11.60 5.88
C THR A 195 7.57 -11.92 4.39
N ILE A 196 8.60 -11.42 3.71
CA ILE A 196 8.71 -11.41 2.26
C ILE A 196 10.01 -12.10 1.84
N ILE A 197 9.89 -13.12 0.98
CA ILE A 197 11.01 -13.82 0.34
C ILE A 197 10.96 -13.51 -1.15
N SER A 198 12.02 -12.87 -1.66
CA SER A 198 12.10 -12.50 -3.08
C SER A 198 12.93 -13.49 -3.88
N ARG A 199 12.45 -13.86 -5.08
CA ARG A 199 13.16 -14.74 -6.03
C ARG A 199 13.60 -14.00 -7.31
N GLY A 200 13.35 -12.70 -7.38
CA GLY A 200 13.62 -11.85 -8.53
C GLY A 200 14.39 -10.59 -8.16
N ASN A 201 14.25 -9.56 -8.98
CA ASN A 201 15.03 -8.33 -8.89
C ASN A 201 14.21 -7.11 -8.42
N ALA A 202 12.90 -7.13 -8.60
CA ALA A 202 12.06 -5.95 -8.47
C ALA A 202 10.89 -6.17 -7.49
N LEU A 203 10.97 -5.55 -6.31
CA LEU A 203 9.85 -5.49 -5.36
C LEU A 203 9.57 -4.05 -4.92
N SER A 204 8.28 -3.70 -4.89
CA SER A 204 7.77 -2.45 -4.31
C SER A 204 6.92 -2.79 -3.08
N ILE A 205 7.39 -2.46 -1.88
CA ILE A 205 6.84 -2.94 -0.61
C ILE A 205 6.46 -1.76 0.29
N GLY A 206 5.20 -1.67 0.72
CA GLY A 206 4.72 -0.62 1.64
C GLY A 206 3.85 -1.14 2.78
N GLY A 207 3.93 -0.52 3.96
CA GLY A 207 3.03 -0.84 5.08
C GLY A 207 1.54 -0.75 4.70
N ILE A 208 1.17 0.22 3.87
CA ILE A 208 -0.19 0.41 3.35
C ILE A 208 -0.31 -0.02 1.89
N VAL A 209 0.57 0.48 1.03
CA VAL A 209 0.46 0.32 -0.43
C VAL A 209 1.81 0.05 -1.08
N GLY A 210 1.89 -0.99 -1.92
CA GLY A 210 3.13 -1.32 -2.63
C GLY A 210 3.56 -0.24 -3.62
N TYR A 211 2.62 0.26 -4.43
CA TYR A 211 2.84 1.33 -5.41
C TYR A 211 1.68 2.34 -5.40
N ASN A 212 1.96 3.63 -5.23
CA ASN A 212 0.96 4.71 -5.14
C ASN A 212 0.98 5.58 -6.42
N ASN A 213 -0.07 5.48 -7.24
CA ASN A 213 -0.20 6.21 -8.51
C ASN A 213 -0.68 7.66 -8.34
N GLU A 214 -1.71 7.91 -7.51
CA GLU A 214 -2.37 9.22 -7.43
C GLU A 214 -2.20 9.89 -6.05
N TYR A 215 -2.76 9.30 -4.98
CA TYR A 215 -2.88 9.98 -3.69
C TYR A 215 -3.01 9.02 -2.50
N LEU A 216 -2.12 9.15 -1.53
CA LEU A 216 -2.28 8.62 -0.18
C LEU A 216 -2.33 9.77 0.83
N GLY A 217 -3.48 9.94 1.50
CA GLY A 217 -3.68 10.94 2.55
C GLY A 217 -3.97 10.32 3.91
N TYR A 218 -3.30 10.78 4.98
CA TYR A 218 -3.60 10.36 6.35
C TYR A 218 -3.43 8.83 6.58
N GLY A 219 -2.41 8.24 5.93
CA GLY A 219 -2.02 6.85 6.16
C GLY A 219 -1.27 6.67 7.48
N ASN A 220 -1.59 5.62 8.24
CA ASN A 220 -0.89 5.27 9.48
C ASN A 220 -0.46 3.80 9.40
N ALA A 221 0.85 3.53 9.52
CA ALA A 221 1.43 2.20 9.40
C ALA A 221 2.16 1.75 10.66
N TYR A 222 1.87 0.51 11.07
CA TYR A 222 2.41 -0.19 12.22
C TYR A 222 2.69 -1.65 11.86
N GLY A 223 3.47 -2.33 12.70
CA GLY A 223 3.83 -3.73 12.53
C GLY A 223 5.28 -3.87 12.10
N LYS A 224 5.55 -4.76 11.14
CA LYS A 224 6.91 -5.04 10.66
C LYS A 224 6.92 -5.43 9.20
N ILE A 225 7.94 -4.99 8.48
CA ILE A 225 8.27 -5.46 7.14
C ILE A 225 9.62 -6.16 7.23
N ARG A 226 9.64 -7.47 7.01
CA ARG A 226 10.87 -8.28 6.99
C ARG A 226 11.08 -8.87 5.60
N ILE A 227 12.21 -8.55 4.98
CA ILE A 227 12.65 -9.11 3.70
C ILE A 227 13.81 -10.07 4.00
N GLU A 228 13.68 -11.31 3.54
CA GLU A 228 14.69 -12.37 3.71
C GLU A 228 15.18 -12.88 2.34
N ASP A 229 16.43 -13.37 2.30
CA ASP A 229 17.05 -13.98 1.13
C ASP A 229 16.17 -15.10 0.51
N GLY A 230 15.83 -14.94 -0.76
CA GLY A 230 15.36 -16.01 -1.63
C GLY A 230 16.39 -16.40 -2.68
N LEU A 231 16.10 -17.46 -3.44
CA LEU A 231 17.08 -18.07 -4.34
C LEU A 231 17.32 -17.21 -5.60
N TYR A 232 18.47 -16.52 -5.61
CA TYR A 232 19.25 -15.99 -6.74
C TYR A 232 18.48 -15.41 -7.94
N PRO A 233 18.40 -14.07 -8.08
CA PRO A 233 18.03 -13.48 -9.35
C PRO A 233 19.11 -13.68 -10.44
N GLU A 234 18.67 -13.76 -11.69
CA GLU A 234 19.53 -13.50 -12.86
C GLU A 234 19.76 -11.98 -13.00
N PHE A 235 20.95 -11.58 -13.44
CA PHE A 235 21.42 -10.19 -13.49
C PHE A 235 20.41 -9.19 -14.11
N GLY A 236 20.07 -8.15 -13.36
CA GLY A 236 19.19 -7.05 -13.78
C GLY A 236 19.63 -5.70 -13.20
N ASN A 237 18.99 -4.61 -13.67
CA ASN A 237 19.18 -3.24 -13.17
C ASN A 237 18.07 -2.84 -12.17
N ASP A 238 17.29 -3.79 -11.66
CA ASP A 238 16.06 -3.48 -10.93
C ASP A 238 16.32 -3.27 -9.42
N TYR A 239 15.32 -2.72 -8.74
CA TYR A 239 15.46 -2.13 -7.41
C TYR A 239 14.46 -2.72 -6.42
N TYR A 240 14.87 -2.84 -5.16
CA TYR A 240 13.96 -3.05 -4.04
C TYR A 240 13.57 -1.68 -3.50
N SER A 241 12.29 -1.32 -3.57
CA SER A 241 11.77 -0.06 -3.02
C SER A 241 10.84 -0.37 -1.85
N ILE A 242 11.34 -0.12 -0.64
CA ILE A 242 10.71 -0.53 0.62
C ILE A 242 10.41 0.73 1.43
N GLY A 243 9.14 0.99 1.70
CA GLY A 243 8.71 2.05 2.60
C GLY A 243 7.92 1.53 3.78
N GLY A 244 8.03 2.19 4.93
CA GLY A 244 7.17 1.89 6.08
C GLY A 244 5.69 2.15 5.78
N VAL A 245 5.36 3.01 4.80
CA VAL A 245 3.99 3.26 4.32
C VAL A 245 3.82 2.86 2.85
N VAL A 246 4.75 3.26 1.97
CA VAL A 246 4.64 3.15 0.51
C VAL A 246 5.93 2.62 -0.12
N GLY A 247 5.87 1.59 -0.96
CA GLY A 247 7.06 1.11 -1.68
C GLY A 247 7.59 2.12 -2.70
N ILE A 248 6.78 2.45 -3.70
CA ILE A 248 7.04 3.50 -4.69
C ILE A 248 5.87 4.49 -4.72
N ALA A 249 6.16 5.79 -4.77
CA ALA A 249 5.16 6.83 -4.93
C ALA A 249 5.42 7.67 -6.19
N ASP A 250 4.55 7.50 -7.19
CA ASP A 250 4.37 8.45 -8.30
C ASP A 250 3.43 9.59 -7.90
N GLY A 251 2.39 9.24 -7.13
CA GLY A 251 1.42 10.18 -6.59
C GLY A 251 1.87 10.92 -5.34
N GLU A 252 0.96 11.70 -4.77
CA GLU A 252 1.19 12.41 -3.51
C GLU A 252 1.10 11.45 -2.31
N VAL A 253 1.99 11.61 -1.32
CA VAL A 253 1.94 10.93 -0.01
C VAL A 253 1.94 12.02 1.07
N LYS A 254 0.78 12.26 1.68
CA LYS A 254 0.55 13.42 2.55
C LYS A 254 -0.03 13.05 3.89
N ASN A 255 0.41 13.74 4.94
CA ASN A 255 -0.17 13.63 6.28
C ASN A 255 0.01 12.24 6.92
N CYS A 256 1.04 11.48 6.53
CA CYS A 256 1.21 10.07 6.88
C CYS A 256 2.12 9.85 8.10
N GLN A 257 1.91 8.74 8.81
CA GLN A 257 2.68 8.33 9.99
C GLN A 257 3.17 6.88 9.84
N ASN A 258 4.44 6.62 10.19
CA ASN A 258 5.02 5.29 10.21
C ASN A 258 5.71 4.95 11.53
N SER A 259 5.24 3.89 12.19
CA SER A 259 5.91 3.22 13.30
C SER A 259 6.22 1.75 12.96
N THR A 260 6.27 1.37 11.67
CA THR A 260 6.62 0.03 11.18
C THR A 260 8.13 -0.19 11.26
N ASP A 261 8.56 -1.29 11.87
CA ASP A 261 9.96 -1.72 11.83
C ASP A 261 10.29 -2.38 10.48
N ILE A 262 11.29 -1.88 9.77
CA ILE A 262 11.78 -2.43 8.51
C ILE A 262 13.07 -3.20 8.77
N ILE A 263 13.09 -4.47 8.36
CA ILE A 263 14.26 -5.36 8.46
C ILE A 263 14.54 -5.93 7.07
N PHE A 264 15.66 -5.54 6.49
CA PHE A 264 16.11 -5.98 5.17
C PHE A 264 17.41 -6.78 5.33
N GLU A 265 17.35 -8.09 5.09
CA GLU A 265 18.46 -9.02 5.27
C GLU A 265 18.72 -9.80 3.98
N LEU A 266 19.72 -9.38 3.20
CA LEU A 266 20.24 -10.07 2.01
C LEU A 266 21.76 -10.24 2.15
N ASP A 267 22.21 -11.40 2.63
CA ASP A 267 23.60 -11.64 3.07
C ASP A 267 24.49 -12.20 1.95
N GLU A 268 23.93 -12.93 0.97
CA GLU A 268 24.70 -13.67 -0.06
C GLU A 268 24.65 -13.12 -1.51
N LEU A 269 23.99 -11.98 -1.79
CA LEU A 269 23.67 -11.58 -3.17
C LEU A 269 24.30 -10.26 -3.67
N ASN A 270 25.04 -10.37 -4.79
CA ASN A 270 25.45 -9.36 -5.78
C ASN A 270 25.63 -7.89 -5.34
N ASP A 271 26.87 -7.40 -5.49
CA ASP A 271 27.29 -5.98 -5.48
C ASP A 271 26.52 -5.06 -6.45
N SER A 272 25.65 -5.61 -7.32
CA SER A 272 24.86 -4.87 -8.32
C SER A 272 23.40 -4.61 -7.92
N MET A 273 22.94 -5.11 -6.76
CA MET A 273 21.58 -4.86 -6.28
C MET A 273 21.49 -3.49 -5.59
N ASN A 274 20.52 -2.68 -6.02
CA ASN A 274 20.24 -1.36 -5.46
C ASN A 274 18.94 -1.43 -4.64
N SER A 275 18.96 -0.93 -3.41
CA SER A 275 17.80 -0.96 -2.50
C SER A 275 17.50 0.44 -1.97
N HIS A 276 16.26 0.90 -2.13
CA HIS A 276 15.75 2.18 -1.66
C HIS A 276 14.86 1.92 -0.45
N ILE A 277 15.31 2.30 0.76
CA ILE A 277 14.62 2.00 2.02
C ILE A 277 14.24 3.29 2.74
N GLY A 278 12.96 3.60 2.80
CA GLY A 278 12.43 4.79 3.43
C GLY A 278 11.56 4.51 4.65
N GLY A 279 11.61 5.38 5.66
CA GLY A 279 10.65 5.32 6.76
C GLY A 279 9.20 5.52 6.29
N ILE A 280 8.95 6.38 5.29
CA ILE A 280 7.64 6.52 4.66
C ILE A 280 7.63 5.88 3.27
N VAL A 281 8.51 6.31 2.37
CA VAL A 281 8.51 5.96 0.94
C VAL A 281 9.83 5.33 0.52
N GLY A 282 9.84 4.14 -0.08
CA GLY A 282 11.06 3.55 -0.64
C GLY A 282 11.67 4.42 -1.75
N GLY A 283 10.99 4.48 -2.90
CA GLY A 283 11.34 5.31 -4.05
C GLY A 283 10.28 6.36 -4.38
N LEU A 284 10.68 7.62 -4.61
CA LEU A 284 9.77 8.75 -4.74
C LEU A 284 9.94 9.50 -6.07
N TYR A 285 8.92 9.45 -6.92
CA TYR A 285 8.76 10.33 -8.09
C TYR A 285 7.76 11.48 -7.83
N GLY A 286 6.85 11.29 -6.88
CA GLY A 286 5.83 12.27 -6.48
C GLY A 286 6.22 13.15 -5.29
N ASP A 287 5.20 13.58 -4.53
CA ASP A 287 5.33 14.56 -3.43
C ASP A 287 5.09 13.91 -2.06
N LEU A 288 6.14 13.83 -1.23
CA LEU A 288 6.07 13.41 0.17
C LEU A 288 6.07 14.63 1.09
N ALA A 289 4.89 14.98 1.61
CA ALA A 289 4.70 16.16 2.43
C ALA A 289 4.03 15.85 3.78
N TYR A 290 4.30 16.69 4.78
CA TYR A 290 3.61 16.67 6.08
C TYR A 290 3.57 15.27 6.71
N SER A 291 4.69 14.54 6.74
CA SER A 291 4.69 13.14 7.20
C SER A 291 5.76 12.90 8.27
N MET A 292 5.60 11.84 9.07
CA MET A 292 6.49 11.52 10.19
C MET A 292 6.75 10.02 10.28
N SER A 293 8.03 9.62 10.41
CA SER A 293 8.40 8.22 10.64
C SER A 293 9.23 8.08 11.90
N ASP A 294 8.85 7.15 12.77
CA ASP A 294 9.59 6.73 13.97
C ASP A 294 9.96 5.24 13.97
N GLY A 295 9.39 4.42 13.07
CA GLY A 295 9.73 3.00 12.91
C GLY A 295 11.21 2.77 12.55
N ASN A 296 11.83 1.71 13.07
CA ASN A 296 13.27 1.49 12.90
C ASN A 296 13.61 0.89 11.53
N ILE A 297 14.79 1.21 11.00
CA ILE A 297 15.30 0.64 9.74
C ILE A 297 16.58 -0.14 10.05
N THR A 298 16.56 -1.46 9.84
CA THR A 298 17.75 -2.31 9.88
C THR A 298 18.00 -2.89 8.51
N ALA A 299 19.17 -2.58 7.92
CA ALA A 299 19.57 -3.09 6.61
C ALA A 299 20.91 -3.81 6.71
N ILE A 300 20.91 -5.10 6.39
CA ILE A 300 22.07 -5.97 6.32
C ILE A 300 22.23 -6.40 4.86
N SER A 301 23.21 -5.82 4.15
CA SER A 301 23.42 -6.10 2.73
C SER A 301 24.84 -5.73 2.28
N ASN A 302 25.37 -6.51 1.34
CA ASN A 302 26.62 -6.20 0.65
C ASN A 302 26.42 -5.36 -0.63
N GLY A 303 25.18 -5.23 -1.11
CA GLY A 303 24.81 -4.37 -2.26
C GLY A 303 24.68 -2.89 -1.89
N VAL A 304 24.20 -2.08 -2.83
CA VAL A 304 24.00 -0.64 -2.61
C VAL A 304 22.69 -0.40 -1.88
N VAL A 305 22.75 0.26 -0.72
CA VAL A 305 21.59 0.59 0.10
C VAL A 305 21.48 2.11 0.26
N MET A 306 20.39 2.66 -0.26
CA MET A 306 20.01 4.07 -0.14
C MET A 306 18.89 4.16 0.90
N ALA A 307 19.24 4.54 2.13
CA ALA A 307 18.31 4.52 3.26
C ALA A 307 18.10 5.90 3.87
N GLY A 308 16.83 6.24 4.14
CA GLY A 308 16.44 7.50 4.75
C GLY A 308 15.25 7.38 5.69
N GLY A 309 15.23 8.20 6.75
CA GLY A 309 14.15 8.20 7.74
C GLY A 309 12.78 8.61 7.17
N LEU A 310 12.74 9.24 5.99
CA LEU A 310 11.51 9.51 5.23
C LEU A 310 11.50 8.82 3.87
N SER A 311 12.58 8.98 3.09
CA SER A 311 12.68 8.43 1.74
C SER A 311 14.02 7.73 1.47
N GLY A 312 14.00 6.56 0.84
CA GLY A 312 15.22 5.89 0.39
C GLY A 312 15.87 6.63 -0.78
N PHE A 313 15.09 6.87 -1.84
CA PHE A 313 15.55 7.52 -3.07
C PHE A 313 14.52 8.53 -3.59
N ILE A 314 14.98 9.73 -3.95
CA ILE A 314 14.19 10.72 -4.68
C ILE A 314 14.65 10.75 -6.14
N TYR A 315 13.73 10.43 -7.05
CA TYR A 315 13.92 10.55 -8.50
C TYR A 315 13.74 12.00 -8.98
N ASP A 316 14.12 12.30 -10.22
CA ASP A 316 14.34 13.69 -10.70
C ASP A 316 13.13 14.66 -10.58
N ASP A 317 11.89 14.16 -10.54
CA ASP A 317 10.67 14.98 -10.35
C ASP A 317 10.12 14.97 -8.90
N GLY A 318 10.68 14.12 -8.03
CA GLY A 318 10.18 13.89 -6.68
C GLY A 318 10.56 14.97 -5.67
N LEU A 319 9.73 15.16 -4.65
CA LEU A 319 9.90 16.17 -3.60
C LEU A 319 9.63 15.59 -2.20
N VAL A 320 10.53 15.82 -1.23
CA VAL A 320 10.28 15.57 0.20
C VAL A 320 10.31 16.90 0.94
N HIS A 321 9.21 17.26 1.61
CA HIS A 321 9.18 18.49 2.38
C HIS A 321 8.27 18.47 3.62
N ASN A 322 8.47 19.45 4.51
CA ASN A 322 7.66 19.69 5.72
C ASN A 322 7.42 18.43 6.58
N SER A 323 8.43 17.58 6.70
CA SER A 323 8.31 16.23 7.24
C SER A 323 9.41 15.93 8.26
N LEU A 324 9.15 14.96 9.16
CA LEU A 324 9.95 14.69 10.36
C LEU A 324 10.47 13.25 10.40
N ALA A 325 11.80 13.08 10.39
CA ALA A 325 12.46 11.79 10.61
C ALA A 325 12.84 11.59 12.10
N LEU A 326 12.30 10.54 12.71
CA LEU A 326 12.69 10.01 14.02
C LEU A 326 13.16 8.54 13.94
N SER A 327 12.97 7.87 12.81
CA SER A 327 13.46 6.52 12.51
C SER A 327 14.95 6.37 12.76
N VAL A 328 15.34 5.43 13.62
CA VAL A 328 16.74 5.03 13.79
C VAL A 328 17.15 4.13 12.62
N ILE A 329 18.30 4.41 12.00
CA ILE A 329 18.83 3.64 10.86
C ILE A 329 20.09 2.88 11.28
N VAL A 330 20.07 1.57 11.12
CA VAL A 330 21.21 0.67 11.37
C VAL A 330 21.57 -0.03 10.06
N PHE A 331 22.73 0.32 9.51
CA PHE A 331 23.29 -0.35 8.33
C PHE A 331 24.47 -1.25 8.72
N ILE A 332 24.51 -2.46 8.15
CA ILE A 332 25.60 -3.43 8.32
C ILE A 332 25.97 -3.99 6.95
N GLY A 333 27.12 -3.57 6.40
CA GLY A 333 27.53 -3.98 5.06
C GLY A 333 28.83 -3.35 4.56
N GLY A 334 29.01 -3.36 3.24
CA GLY A 334 30.23 -2.89 2.56
C GLY A 334 30.48 -1.38 2.62
N HIS A 335 31.74 -0.98 2.43
CA HIS A 335 32.23 0.41 2.58
C HIS A 335 31.71 1.43 1.55
N GLU A 336 30.94 1.04 0.53
CA GLU A 336 30.51 1.95 -0.54
C GLU A 336 29.17 2.66 -0.24
N ASN A 337 28.52 2.38 0.90
CA ASN A 337 27.20 2.93 1.26
C ASN A 337 27.22 4.16 2.18
N ASP A 338 28.38 4.61 2.69
CA ASP A 338 28.45 5.78 3.58
C ASP A 338 27.99 7.10 2.90
N GLU A 339 27.89 7.12 1.57
CA GLU A 339 27.33 8.22 0.76
C GLU A 339 25.84 8.03 0.40
N HIS A 340 25.19 6.97 0.88
CA HIS A 340 23.80 6.60 0.54
C HIS A 340 22.88 6.46 1.77
N ILE A 341 23.44 6.56 2.98
CA ILE A 341 22.65 6.56 4.23
C ILE A 341 22.52 8.00 4.74
N GLY A 342 21.28 8.50 4.83
CA GLY A 342 20.96 9.81 5.41
C GLY A 342 19.88 9.69 6.48
N GLY A 343 19.90 10.56 7.49
CA GLY A 343 18.90 10.54 8.56
C GLY A 343 17.47 10.84 8.08
N VAL A 344 17.31 11.45 6.89
CA VAL A 344 16.01 11.82 6.32
C VAL A 344 15.82 11.23 4.91
N VAL A 345 16.82 11.36 4.05
CA VAL A 345 16.82 10.89 2.65
C VAL A 345 18.08 10.08 2.38
N GLY A 346 17.97 8.91 1.75
CA GLY A 346 19.16 8.15 1.34
C GLY A 346 19.94 8.85 0.23
N PHE A 347 19.29 9.06 -0.92
CA PHE A 347 19.88 9.70 -2.09
C PHE A 347 18.91 10.65 -2.82
N THR A 348 19.45 11.74 -3.39
CA THR A 348 18.77 12.55 -4.41
C THR A 348 19.76 13.19 -5.40
N SER A 349 19.35 13.33 -6.67
CA SER A 349 20.11 14.01 -7.72
C SER A 349 20.13 15.55 -7.54
N ASP A 350 19.05 16.13 -7.00
CA ASP A 350 18.94 17.57 -6.69
C ASP A 350 18.61 17.78 -5.21
N ILE A 351 19.44 18.56 -4.52
CA ILE A 351 19.21 18.93 -3.12
C ILE A 351 17.97 19.83 -2.95
N ALA A 352 17.54 20.52 -4.01
CA ALA A 352 16.31 21.32 -3.99
C ALA A 352 15.03 20.48 -3.88
N SER A 353 15.10 19.17 -4.15
CA SER A 353 14.00 18.23 -3.92
C SER A 353 13.76 17.89 -2.44
N ALA A 354 14.60 18.37 -1.52
CA ALA A 354 14.59 17.99 -0.11
C ALA A 354 14.70 19.24 0.79
N TYR A 355 13.56 19.82 1.19
CA TYR A 355 13.52 21.12 1.89
C TYR A 355 12.57 21.15 3.09
N GLU A 356 12.81 22.07 4.03
CA GLU A 356 12.02 22.21 5.27
C GLU A 356 11.87 20.85 6.00
N LEU A 357 13.01 20.17 6.15
CA LEU A 357 13.14 18.85 6.76
C LEU A 357 13.59 18.93 8.22
N TYR A 358 12.99 18.08 9.04
CA TYR A 358 13.17 18.03 10.49
C TYR A 358 13.66 16.65 10.92
N TYR A 359 14.59 16.60 11.88
CA TYR A 359 15.18 15.33 12.36
C TYR A 359 15.73 15.47 13.77
N SER A 360 15.71 14.37 14.54
CA SER A 360 16.40 14.25 15.83
C SER A 360 17.86 13.81 15.63
N GLN A 361 18.77 14.25 16.51
CA GLN A 361 20.18 13.79 16.48
C GLN A 361 20.33 12.32 16.94
N GLU A 362 19.34 11.77 17.65
CA GLU A 362 19.32 10.34 18.02
C GLU A 362 19.18 9.37 16.84
N VAL A 363 18.81 9.86 15.65
CA VAL A 363 18.73 9.06 14.41
C VAL A 363 20.09 8.43 14.03
N GLY A 364 21.20 8.94 14.57
CA GLY A 364 22.51 8.30 14.52
C GLY A 364 23.31 8.52 13.24
N VAL A 365 22.75 9.23 12.27
CA VAL A 365 23.39 9.54 10.97
C VAL A 365 23.94 10.97 10.97
N LEU A 366 25.15 11.16 10.45
CA LEU A 366 25.85 12.46 10.42
C LEU A 366 25.32 13.43 9.34
N LYS A 367 24.62 12.89 8.34
CA LYS A 367 24.02 13.63 7.22
C LYS A 367 22.51 13.39 7.23
N ALA A 368 21.71 14.37 6.83
CA ALA A 368 20.29 14.12 6.57
C ALA A 368 20.04 13.53 5.18
N ILE A 369 20.86 13.90 4.21
CA ILE A 369 20.84 13.37 2.84
C ILE A 369 22.18 12.70 2.60
N GLY A 370 22.21 11.39 2.33
CA GLY A 370 23.46 10.60 2.31
C GLY A 370 24.53 11.16 1.36
N ASN A 371 24.11 11.57 0.16
CA ASN A 371 25.03 12.01 -0.90
C ASN A 371 25.33 13.53 -0.90
N HIS A 372 24.88 14.30 0.11
CA HIS A 372 25.11 15.74 0.19
C HIS A 372 25.71 16.17 1.54
N GLU A 373 26.91 16.76 1.52
CA GLU A 373 27.65 17.21 2.72
C GLU A 373 27.06 18.46 3.42
N ASN A 374 26.19 19.23 2.75
CA ASN A 374 25.75 20.56 3.21
C ASN A 374 24.24 20.81 3.00
N SER A 375 23.38 19.84 3.32
CA SER A 375 21.94 20.11 3.43
C SER A 375 21.68 21.10 4.57
N GLU A 376 21.06 22.26 4.29
CA GLU A 376 20.60 23.19 5.35
C GLU A 376 19.43 22.54 6.10
N LEU A 377 19.68 22.15 7.36
CA LEU A 377 18.71 21.40 8.16
C LEU A 377 18.11 22.22 9.28
N VAL A 378 16.84 21.93 9.58
CA VAL A 378 16.20 22.35 10.82
C VAL A 378 16.29 21.20 11.81
N SER A 379 17.44 21.06 12.48
CA SER A 379 17.56 20.16 13.63
C SER A 379 16.58 20.60 14.70
N ILE A 380 15.75 19.67 15.18
CA ILE A 380 14.87 19.95 16.33
C ILE A 380 15.68 19.87 17.62
N GLU A 381 15.12 20.33 18.74
CA GLU A 381 15.81 20.27 20.04
C GLU A 381 16.17 18.82 20.37
N ASP A 382 17.44 18.53 20.70
CA ASP A 382 17.93 17.17 20.97
C ASP A 382 17.29 16.56 22.24
N HIS A 383 16.25 15.75 22.02
CA HIS A 383 15.54 14.99 23.04
C HIS A 383 15.37 13.53 22.62
N THR A 384 15.04 12.66 23.58
CA THR A 384 14.86 11.22 23.31
C THR A 384 13.74 10.92 22.32
N GLN A 385 13.83 9.85 21.52
CA GLN A 385 12.73 9.35 20.69
C GLN A 385 11.44 9.21 21.52
N ASN A 386 11.56 8.62 22.71
CA ASN A 386 10.48 8.53 23.70
C ASN A 386 9.87 9.89 24.09
N TYR A 387 10.65 10.97 24.17
CA TYR A 387 10.12 12.32 24.46
C TYR A 387 9.19 12.81 23.34
N TYR A 388 9.54 12.57 22.06
CA TYR A 388 8.65 12.87 20.93
C TYR A 388 7.56 11.82 20.67
N LEU A 389 7.50 10.73 21.45
CA LEU A 389 6.45 9.71 21.33
C LEU A 389 5.47 9.67 22.53
N ASN A 390 5.84 10.23 23.69
CA ASN A 390 5.02 10.18 24.92
C ASN A 390 3.95 11.28 25.06
N GLY A 391 3.81 12.20 24.10
CA GLY A 391 2.88 13.34 24.17
C GLY A 391 1.49 13.08 23.60
N ILE A 392 0.51 13.93 23.94
CA ILE A 392 -0.88 13.81 23.45
C ILE A 392 -1.10 14.72 22.24
N GLY A 393 -0.62 14.25 21.11
CA GLY A 393 -0.72 15.00 19.87
C GLY A 393 0.12 16.28 19.90
N LEU A 394 -0.07 17.08 18.88
CA LEU A 394 1.05 17.33 17.98
C LEU A 394 1.08 18.91 17.66
N ASP A 395 0.29 19.51 16.75
CA ASP A 395 0.30 20.89 16.12
C ASP A 395 1.46 21.33 15.08
N TYR A 396 1.14 21.79 13.83
CA TYR A 396 2.00 22.31 12.70
C TYR A 396 1.35 23.57 12.10
N LEU A 397 2.09 24.68 11.99
CA LEU A 397 1.53 26.00 11.69
C LEU A 397 2.55 26.88 10.96
N ASN A 398 2.11 27.57 9.89
CA ASN A 398 2.92 28.53 9.12
C ASN A 398 4.26 28.00 8.57
N GLY A 399 4.31 26.74 8.09
CA GLY A 399 5.53 26.14 7.53
C GLY A 399 6.44 25.47 8.57
N GLN A 400 6.04 25.45 9.84
CA GLN A 400 6.86 24.93 10.93
C GLN A 400 6.09 23.98 11.84
N PHE A 401 6.76 22.88 12.21
CA PHE A 401 6.35 22.07 13.35
C PHE A 401 6.52 22.89 14.63
N ILE A 402 5.48 22.95 15.46
CA ILE A 402 5.55 23.63 16.75
C ILE A 402 5.89 22.59 17.81
N PHE A 403 7.00 22.79 18.50
CA PHE A 403 7.45 21.94 19.60
C PHE A 403 7.15 22.65 20.92
N GLU A 404 6.33 22.03 21.79
CA GLU A 404 6.15 22.46 23.17
C GLU A 404 6.58 21.33 24.12
N GLU A 405 7.26 21.65 25.23
CA GLU A 405 7.75 20.65 26.19
C GLU A 405 6.59 19.77 26.71
N GLY A 406 6.64 18.47 26.42
CA GLY A 406 5.59 17.50 26.76
C GLY A 406 4.42 17.40 25.77
N LYS A 407 4.55 17.95 24.55
CA LYS A 407 3.62 17.77 23.41
C LYS A 407 4.41 17.43 22.13
N LEU A 408 3.73 16.85 21.15
CA LEU A 408 4.31 16.39 19.88
C LEU A 408 4.24 17.55 18.80
N PRO A 409 4.38 17.29 17.47
CA PRO A 409 4.09 18.29 16.38
C PRO A 409 3.18 17.87 15.13
N ARG A 410 1.88 18.30 14.99
CA ARG A 410 0.68 17.76 14.19
C ARG A 410 0.60 18.30 12.81
N ILE A 411 0.35 17.36 11.93
CA ILE A 411 -0.49 17.60 10.78
C ILE A 411 -1.95 17.72 11.22
N ILE A 412 -2.42 18.95 11.47
CA ILE A 412 -3.87 19.24 11.54
C ILE A 412 -4.36 19.32 10.09
N PRO A 413 -5.28 18.45 9.64
CA PRO A 413 -5.99 18.65 8.39
C PRO A 413 -6.59 20.05 8.39
N ASP A 414 -6.56 20.76 7.26
CA ASP A 414 -7.10 22.12 7.14
C ASP A 414 -8.58 22.15 7.60
N LEU A 415 -8.77 22.47 8.88
CA LEU A 415 -10.06 22.54 9.52
C LEU A 415 -10.76 23.74 8.88
N LYS A 416 -11.73 23.46 8.00
CA LYS A 416 -12.59 24.49 7.42
C LYS A 416 -13.25 25.27 8.56
N LEU A 417 -12.66 26.41 8.88
CA LEU A 417 -13.09 27.33 9.93
C LEU A 417 -14.32 28.11 9.44
N GLY A 418 -15.51 27.49 9.59
CA GLY A 418 -16.81 28.11 9.32
C GLY A 418 -17.53 27.58 8.09
#